data_AF-A0AAD0X942-F1
#
_entry.id   AF-A0AAD0X942-F1
#
_cell.length_a   1.000
_cell.length_b   1.000
_cell.length_c   1.000
_cell.angle_alpha   90.00
_cell.angle_beta   90.00
_cell.angle_gamma   90.00
#
_symmetry.space_group_name_H-M   'P 1'
#
loop_
_entity.id
_entity.type
_entity.pdbx_description
1 polymer ?
#
loop_
_entity_poly.entity_id
_entity_poly.type
_entity_poly.pdbx_seq_one_letter_code
_entity_poly.pdbx_strand_id
1 'polypeptide(L)' 'MFGKIKEFYEKSEKFFHPLVGLSSYEKYLEHMKRVHPDKNVLTRGQFFNESLDRKYNTGGFKKCC' A
#
# COMPACT_ATOMS: atom_id res chain seq x y z
N MET A 1 -3.84 -23.46 8.92
CA MET A 1 -5.00 -22.88 8.21
C MET A 1 -4.82 -21.41 7.77
N PHE A 2 -3.81 -20.66 8.24
CA PHE A 2 -3.60 -19.25 7.85
C PHE A 2 -2.86 -19.01 6.52
N GLY A 3 -2.15 -20.01 5.98
CA GLY A 3 -1.33 -19.84 4.77
C GLY A 3 -2.14 -19.61 3.49
N LYS A 4 -3.28 -20.30 3.32
CA LYS A 4 -4.13 -20.17 2.12
C LYS A 4 -4.78 -18.79 1.98
N ILE A 5 -5.09 -18.15 3.10
CA ILE A 5 -5.66 -16.80 3.11
C ILE A 5 -4.62 -15.79 2.60
N LYS A 6 -3.35 -15.95 3.02
CA LYS A 6 -2.25 -15.09 2.59
C LYS A 6 -2.00 -15.21 1.07
N GLU A 7 -2.00 -16.43 0.55
CA GLU A 7 -1.74 -16.70 -0.86
C GLU A 7 -2.87 -16.18 -1.77
N PHE A 8 -4.13 -16.34 -1.34
CA PHE A 8 -5.28 -15.80 -2.06
C PHE A 8 -5.29 -14.25 -2.07
N TYR A 9 -4.80 -13.65 -0.99
CA TYR A 9 -4.74 -12.20 -0.80
C TYR A 9 -3.59 -11.54 -1.59
N GLU A 10 -2.43 -12.19 -1.71
CA GLU A 10 -1.35 -11.78 -2.63
C GLU A 10 -1.81 -11.84 -4.10
N LYS A 11 -2.65 -12.82 -4.43
CA LYS A 11 -3.16 -13.01 -5.80
C LYS A 11 -4.21 -11.95 -6.16
N SER A 12 -5.03 -11.54 -5.20
CA SER A 12 -6.05 -10.51 -5.42
C SER A 12 -5.44 -9.11 -5.56
N GLU A 13 -4.39 -8.77 -4.80
CA GLU A 13 -3.68 -7.49 -4.91
C GLU A 13 -3.21 -7.19 -6.33
N LYS A 14 -2.64 -8.16 -7.05
CA LYS A 14 -2.19 -7.97 -8.43
C LYS A 14 -3.33 -7.64 -9.39
N PHE A 15 -4.55 -8.07 -9.06
CA PHE A 15 -5.75 -7.84 -9.86
C PHE A 15 -6.40 -6.49 -9.53
N PHE A 16 -6.45 -6.10 -8.25
CA PHE A 16 -7.07 -4.85 -7.82
C PHE A 16 -6.18 -3.62 -7.99
N HIS A 17 -4.84 -3.74 -7.91
CA HIS A 17 -3.92 -2.61 -8.11
C HIS A 17 -4.11 -1.86 -9.43
N PRO A 18 -4.19 -2.51 -10.60
CA PRO A 18 -4.42 -1.80 -11.86
C PRO A 18 -5.84 -1.22 -11.94
N LEU A 19 -6.85 -1.87 -11.34
CA LEU A 19 -8.23 -1.35 -11.33
C LEU A 19 -8.37 -0.08 -10.46
N VAL A 20 -7.73 -0.04 -9.30
CA VAL A 20 -7.82 1.08 -8.36
C VAL A 20 -6.70 2.10 -8.60
N GLY A 21 -5.72 1.80 -9.46
CA GLY A 21 -4.55 2.66 -9.71
C GLY A 21 -3.67 2.86 -8.48
N LEU A 22 -3.67 1.87 -7.57
CA LEU A 22 -2.91 1.92 -6.33
C LEU A 22 -1.58 1.17 -6.49
N SER A 23 -0.54 1.66 -5.82
CA SER A 23 0.77 1.01 -5.75
C SER A 23 0.71 -0.22 -4.85
N SER A 24 1.45 -1.29 -5.19
CA SER A 24 1.49 -2.49 -4.37
C SER A 24 2.03 -2.26 -2.97
N TYR A 25 1.41 -2.88 -1.95
CA TYR A 25 1.87 -2.76 -0.57
C TYR A 25 3.30 -3.29 -0.40
N GLU A 26 3.69 -4.32 -1.13
CA GLU A 26 5.08 -4.79 -1.19
C GLU A 26 6.02 -3.68 -1.70
N LYS A 27 5.67 -3.00 -2.80
CA LYS A 27 6.48 -1.88 -3.32
C LYS A 27 6.58 -0.73 -2.32
N TYR A 28 5.51 -0.47 -1.56
CA TYR A 28 5.54 0.51 -0.47
C TYR A 28 6.54 0.10 0.62
N LEU A 29 6.54 -1.16 1.04
CA LEU A 29 7.51 -1.66 2.03
C LEU A 29 8.95 -1.60 1.51
N GLU A 30 9.19 -1.98 0.26
CA GLU A 30 10.51 -1.87 -0.37
C GLU A 30 10.99 -0.41 -0.41
N HIS A 31 10.10 0.52 -0.80
CA HIS A 31 10.38 1.95 -0.80
C HIS A 31 10.68 2.47 0.61
N MET A 32 9.86 2.15 1.60
CA MET A 32 10.09 2.54 2.99
C MET A 32 11.41 1.99 3.51
N LYS A 33 11.71 0.72 3.27
CA LYS A 33 12.99 0.12 3.70
C LYS A 33 14.20 0.78 3.05
N ARG A 34 14.09 1.20 1.79
CA ARG A 34 15.19 1.82 1.03
C ARG A 34 15.36 3.32 1.32
N VAL A 35 14.25 4.06 1.44
CA VAL A 35 14.23 5.54 1.51
C VAL A 35 14.04 6.04 2.93
N HIS A 36 13.30 5.32 3.77
CA HIS A 36 12.97 5.70 5.14
C HIS A 36 13.15 4.52 6.12
N PRO A 37 14.37 3.96 6.27
CA PRO A 37 14.61 2.80 7.13
C PRO A 37 14.31 3.07 8.62
N ASP A 38 14.29 4.35 9.02
CA ASP A 38 14.04 4.80 10.40
C ASP A 38 12.56 5.12 10.68
N LYS A 39 11.70 5.15 9.66
CA LYS A 39 10.26 5.40 9.84
C LYS A 39 9.49 4.11 10.06
N ASN A 40 8.47 4.19 10.90
CA ASN A 40 7.49 3.12 11.04
C ASN A 40 6.65 3.01 9.76
N VAL A 41 6.57 1.79 9.22
CA VAL A 41 5.76 1.50 8.04
C VAL A 41 4.28 1.47 8.42
N LEU A 42 3.44 2.02 7.55
CA LEU A 42 1.99 1.92 7.69
C LEU A 42 1.58 0.46 7.55
N THR A 43 0.55 0.06 8.29
CA THR A 43 -0.09 -1.23 8.04
C THR A 43 -0.78 -1.20 6.69
N ARG A 44 -1.01 -2.38 6.10
CA ARG A 44 -1.68 -2.50 4.81
C ARG A 44 -2.99 -1.71 4.74
N GLY A 45 -3.86 -1.83 5.74
CA GLY A 45 -5.13 -1.10 5.77
C GLY A 45 -4.94 0.43 5.79
N GLN A 46 -3.96 0.91 6.56
CA GLN A 46 -3.62 2.33 6.61
C GLN A 46 -3.07 2.82 5.27
N PHE A 47 -2.20 2.05 4.62
CA PHE A 47 -1.67 2.36 3.29
C PHE A 47 -2.77 2.45 2.23
N PHE A 48 -3.73 1.50 2.23
CA PHE A 48 -4.88 1.55 1.32
C PHE A 48 -5.76 2.77 1.57
N ASN A 49 -6.08 3.05 2.84
CA ASN A 49 -6.91 4.19 3.21
C ASN A 49 -6.23 5.51 2.81
N GLU A 50 -4.94 5.67 3.12
CA GLU A 50 -4.14 6.84 2.73
C GLU A 50 -4.04 6.98 1.20
N SER A 51 -3.92 5.88 0.47
CA SER A 51 -3.84 5.93 -0.99
C SER A 51 -5.18 6.26 -1.64
N LEU A 52 -6.30 5.80 -1.07
CA LEU A 52 -7.65 6.21 -1.47
C LEU A 52 -7.89 7.68 -1.11
N ASP A 53 -7.50 8.09 0.09
CA ASP A 53 -7.61 9.48 0.55
C ASP A 53 -6.81 10.40 -0.38
N ARG A 54 -5.55 10.08 -0.72
CA ARG A 54 -4.78 10.84 -1.72
C ARG A 54 -5.45 10.93 -3.09
N LYS A 55 -6.17 9.89 -3.51
CA LYS A 55 -6.77 9.80 -4.84
C LYS A 55 -8.12 10.54 -4.91
N TYR A 56 -8.90 10.49 -3.84
CA TYR A 56 -10.27 10.98 -3.80
C TYR A 56 -10.45 12.25 -2.94
N ASN A 57 -9.58 12.51 -1.97
CA ASN A 57 -9.53 13.73 -1.19
C ASN A 57 -8.34 14.62 -1.61
N THR A 58 -8.65 15.73 -2.27
CA THR A 58 -7.71 16.78 -2.73
C THR A 58 -7.12 17.62 -1.57
N GLY A 59 -7.06 17.08 -0.35
CA GLY A 59 -6.85 17.85 0.90
C GLY A 59 -5.44 17.87 1.48
N GLY A 60 -4.48 17.15 0.91
CA GLY A 60 -3.13 17.16 1.47
C GLY A 60 -2.18 16.21 0.77
N PHE A 61 -1.43 16.73 -0.19
CA PHE A 61 -0.23 16.09 -0.71
C PHE A 61 0.85 16.02 0.39
N LYS A 62 0.72 15.07 1.33
CA LYS A 62 1.91 14.54 2.01
C LYS A 62 2.62 13.61 1.02
N LYS A 63 3.30 14.23 0.05
CA LYS A 63 4.29 13.55 -0.78
C LYS A 63 5.36 13.05 0.18
N CYS A 64 5.40 11.74 0.38
CA CYS A 64 6.59 11.12 0.90
C CYS A 64 7.56 11.06 -0.28
N CYS A 65 8.52 11.99 -0.26
CA CYS A 65 9.29 12.47 -1.42
C CYS A 65 8.45 13.23 -2.45
#